data_AF-A0A261UEZ5-F1
#
_entry.id   AF-A0A261UEZ5-F1
#
_cell.length_a   1.000
_cell.length_b   1.000
_cell.length_c   1.000
_cell.angle_alpha   90.00
_cell.angle_beta   90.00
_cell.angle_gamma   90.00
#
_symmetry.space_group_name_H-M   'P 1'
#
loop_
_entity.id
_entity.type
_entity.pdbx_description
1 polymer ?
#
loop_
_entity_poly.entity_id
_entity_poly.type
_entity_poly.pdbx_seq_one_letter_code
_entity_poly.pdbx_strand_id
1 'polypeptide(L)'
;MDQTVDPDDQHYVYFAQVQCADFPTIDAVEIEGCGYGVLLVRYFSYRTRSVEGDHWYGNAAAARAAAELQFGIDPENWSVRGRV
;
A
#
# COMPACT_ATOMS: atom_id res chain seq x y z
N MET A 1 11.27 15.87 15.10
CA MET A 1 11.14 15.62 13.66
C MET A 1 11.72 14.24 13.45
N ASP A 2 10.85 13.25 13.26
CA ASP A 2 11.14 11.83 13.19
C ASP A 2 10.10 11.31 12.19
N GLN A 3 10.39 10.68 11.05
CA GLN A 3 11.50 9.82 10.69
C GLN A 3 11.99 10.17 9.28
N THR A 4 13.28 10.45 9.16
CA THR A 4 14.03 10.38 7.91
C THR A 4 14.04 8.94 7.43
N VAL A 5 13.51 8.70 6.23
CA VAL A 5 13.73 7.45 5.50
C VAL A 5 15.20 7.45 5.09
N ASP A 6 16.05 6.70 5.79
CA ASP A 6 17.48 6.51 5.46
C ASP A 6 17.63 5.30 4.52
N PRO A 7 18.54 5.35 3.52
CA PRO A 7 18.33 4.86 2.16
C PRO A 7 19.02 3.53 1.82
N ASP A 8 19.03 2.55 2.73
CA ASP A 8 19.31 1.14 2.38
C ASP A 8 18.01 0.42 2.00
N ASP A 9 17.59 0.58 0.74
CA ASP A 9 17.41 -0.52 -0.22
C ASP A 9 16.52 -1.72 0.19
N GLN A 10 15.45 -1.48 0.94
CA GLN A 10 14.53 -2.54 1.37
C GLN A 10 13.22 -2.44 0.62
N HIS A 11 12.90 -3.50 -0.11
CA HIS A 11 11.56 -3.75 -0.59
C HIS A 11 10.64 -3.94 0.63
N TYR A 12 10.11 -2.86 1.18
CA TYR A 12 9.07 -2.93 2.20
C TYR A 12 7.74 -3.11 1.49
N VAL A 13 7.01 -4.14 1.91
CA VAL A 13 5.64 -4.40 1.44
C VAL A 13 4.67 -4.13 2.59
N TYR A 14 3.88 -3.07 2.49
CA TYR A 14 2.72 -2.86 3.35
C TYR A 14 1.48 -3.43 2.68
N PHE A 15 0.65 -4.12 3.45
CA PHE A 15 -0.56 -4.73 2.94
C PHE A 15 -1.74 -4.36 3.84
N ALA A 16 -2.88 -4.05 3.24
CA ALA A 16 -4.14 -3.90 3.97
C ALA A 16 -5.28 -4.53 3.18
N GLN A 17 -6.17 -5.22 3.89
CA GLN A 17 -7.45 -5.63 3.32
C GLN A 17 -8.36 -4.42 3.21
N VAL A 18 -9.02 -4.29 2.07
CA VAL A 18 -9.98 -3.22 1.83
C VAL A 18 -11.35 -3.69 2.28
N GLN A 19 -12.00 -2.89 3.12
CA GLN A 19 -13.39 -3.06 3.51
C GLN A 19 -14.17 -1.79 3.12
N CYS A 20 -14.07 -1.41 1.86
CA CYS A 20 -14.74 -0.22 1.32
C CYS A 20 -16.04 -0.61 0.61
N ALA A 21 -17.17 -0.04 1.04
CA ALA A 21 -18.45 -0.24 0.35
C ALA A 21 -18.45 0.37 -1.06
N ASP A 22 -17.67 1.44 -1.29
CA ASP A 22 -17.60 2.14 -2.57
C ASP A 22 -16.72 1.42 -3.60
N PHE A 23 -15.85 0.51 -3.15
CA PHE A 23 -14.96 -0.30 -3.98
C PHE A 23 -15.14 -1.79 -3.70
N PRO A 24 -16.33 -2.38 -3.95
CA PRO A 24 -16.66 -3.75 -3.58
C PRO A 24 -15.85 -4.81 -4.36
N THR A 25 -15.19 -4.39 -5.43
CA THR A 25 -14.35 -5.26 -6.27
C THR A 25 -12.91 -5.31 -5.81
N ILE A 26 -12.44 -4.34 -5.01
CA ILE A 26 -11.07 -4.30 -4.48
C ILE A 26 -11.04 -5.06 -3.16
N ASP A 27 -10.21 -6.10 -3.07
CA ASP A 27 -10.07 -6.92 -1.86
C ASP A 27 -8.91 -6.48 -0.96
N ALA A 28 -7.88 -5.85 -1.55
CA ALA A 28 -6.70 -5.42 -0.83
C ALA A 28 -5.92 -4.34 -1.57
N VAL A 29 -5.05 -3.67 -0.83
CA VAL A 29 -4.00 -2.81 -1.38
C VAL A 29 -2.63 -3.21 -0.83
N GLU A 30 -1.62 -2.93 -1.62
CA GLU A 30 -0.23 -3.15 -1.28
C GLU A 30 0.59 -1.92 -1.60
N ILE A 31 1.50 -1.52 -0.72
CA ILE A 31 2.46 -0.45 -0.96
C ILE A 31 3.83 -1.09 -1.01
N GLU A 32 4.46 -1.01 -2.18
CA GLU A 32 5.79 -1.54 -2.44
C GLU A 32 6.81 -0.41 -2.49
N GLY A 33 7.88 -0.54 -1.70
CA GLY A 33 9.06 0.31 -1.86
C GLY A 33 9.82 -0.04 -3.13
N CYS A 34 10.05 0.95 -4.00
CA CYS A 34 10.96 0.83 -5.14
C CYS A 34 12.05 1.89 -4.94
N GLY A 35 13.30 1.66 -5.38
CA GLY A 35 14.44 2.55 -5.06
C GLY A 35 14.30 4.06 -5.39
N TYR A 36 13.20 4.49 -6.02
CA TYR A 36 12.88 5.89 -6.35
C TYR A 36 11.55 6.41 -5.77
N GLY A 37 10.82 5.60 -4.99
CA GLY A 37 9.50 5.96 -4.46
C GLY A 37 8.73 4.75 -3.95
N VAL A 38 7.40 4.85 -3.93
CA VAL A 38 6.56 3.71 -3.58
C VAL A 38 5.44 3.53 -4.61
N LEU A 39 5.09 2.28 -4.85
CA LEU A 39 3.98 1.90 -5.71
C LEU A 39 2.82 1.43 -4.84
N LEU A 40 1.67 2.08 -4.95
CA LEU A 40 0.41 1.58 -4.38
C LEU A 40 -0.29 0.71 -5.42
N VAL A 41 -0.40 -0.59 -5.16
CA VAL A 41 -1.05 -1.59 -6.01
C VAL A 41 -2.42 -1.94 -5.44
N ARG A 42 -3.44 -1.95 -6.29
CA ARG A 42 -4.83 -2.30 -5.92
C ARG A 42 -5.18 -3.68 -6.44
N TYR A 43 -5.58 -4.58 -5.55
CA TYR A 43 -5.95 -5.94 -5.92
C TYR A 43 -7.46 -6.12 -5.97
N PHE A 44 -7.95 -6.71 -7.06
CA PHE A 44 -9.29 -7.32 -7.10
C PHE A 44 -9.33 -8.63 -6.30
N SER A 45 -8.23 -9.36 -6.38
CA SER A 45 -8.02 -10.59 -5.65
C SER A 45 -6.54 -10.76 -5.35
N TYR A 46 -6.14 -10.52 -4.11
CA TYR A 46 -4.78 -10.74 -3.64
C TYR A 46 -4.34 -12.18 -3.85
N ARG A 47 -5.25 -13.14 -3.63
CA ARG A 47 -4.97 -14.58 -3.80
C ARG A 47 -4.55 -14.94 -5.22
N THR A 48 -5.11 -14.27 -6.22
CA THR A 48 -4.80 -14.50 -7.64
C THR A 48 -3.86 -13.46 -8.22
N ARG A 49 -3.43 -12.48 -7.41
CA ARG A 49 -2.65 -11.29 -7.82
C ARG A 49 -3.29 -10.54 -8.99
N SER A 50 -4.62 -10.48 -9.02
CA SER A 50 -5.36 -9.71 -10.03
C SER A 50 -5.39 -8.24 -9.61
N VAL A 51 -4.89 -7.34 -10.46
CA VAL A 51 -4.66 -5.92 -10.14
C VAL A 51 -5.60 -5.02 -10.97
N GLU A 52 -6.21 -4.02 -10.32
CA GLU A 52 -7.07 -3.00 -10.97
C GLU A 52 -6.29 -1.75 -11.37
N GLY A 53 -5.12 -1.55 -10.75
CA GLY A 53 -4.13 -0.59 -11.19
C GLY A 53 -3.22 -0.15 -10.07
N ASP A 54 -2.30 0.73 -10.41
CA ASP A 54 -1.27 1.21 -9.50
C ASP A 54 -1.12 2.74 -9.54
N HIS A 55 -0.46 3.28 -8.51
CA HIS A 55 -0.11 4.69 -8.45
C HIS A 55 1.21 4.93 -7.73
N TRP A 56 2.01 5.85 -8.26
CA TRP A 56 3.31 6.20 -7.70
C TRP A 56 3.19 7.33 -6.67
N TYR A 57 3.85 7.15 -5.53
CA TYR A 57 3.99 8.17 -4.50
C TYR A 57 5.46 8.39 -4.15
N GLY A 58 5.77 9.58 -3.65
CA GLY A 58 7.13 9.91 -3.20
C GLY A 58 7.56 9.20 -1.93
N ASN A 59 6.63 8.69 -1.10
CA ASN A 59 6.92 7.92 0.11
C ASN A 59 5.70 7.10 0.59
N ALA A 60 5.96 6.12 1.46
CA ALA A 60 4.95 5.21 2.00
C ALA A 60 3.86 5.93 2.83
N ALA A 61 4.19 7.01 3.52
CA ALA A 61 3.22 7.75 4.33
C ALA A 61 2.15 8.42 3.44
N ALA A 62 2.57 9.02 2.33
CA ALA A 62 1.65 9.60 1.35
C ALA A 62 0.77 8.53 0.68
N ALA A 63 1.36 7.37 0.32
CA ALA A 63 0.61 6.26 -0.25
C ALA A 63 -0.43 5.69 0.74
N ARG A 64 -0.05 5.52 2.03
CA ARG A 64 -0.95 5.05 3.09
C ARG A 64 -2.11 6.02 3.31
N ALA A 65 -1.82 7.30 3.52
CA ALA A 65 -2.84 8.32 3.77
C ALA A 65 -3.84 8.41 2.61
N ALA A 66 -3.36 8.30 1.36
CA ALA A 66 -4.23 8.25 0.19
C ALA A 66 -5.11 6.99 0.19
N ALA A 67 -4.55 5.82 0.48
CA ALA A 67 -5.29 4.56 0.51
C ALA A 67 -6.31 4.50 1.67
N GLU A 68 -5.97 5.01 2.85
CA GLU A 68 -6.88 5.14 4.00
C GLU A 68 -8.08 6.02 3.66
N LEU A 69 -7.84 7.19 3.08
CA LEU A 69 -8.89 8.12 2.68
C LEU A 69 -9.77 7.54 1.56
N GLN A 70 -9.16 6.91 0.56
CA GLN A 70 -9.86 6.48 -0.65
C GLN A 70 -10.57 5.13 -0.48
N PHE A 71 -9.99 4.22 0.28
CA PHE A 71 -10.50 2.84 0.44
C PHE A 71 -11.03 2.56 1.85
N GLY A 72 -11.15 3.60 2.70
CA GLY A 72 -11.69 3.45 4.06
C GLY A 72 -10.91 2.45 4.91
N ILE A 73 -9.61 2.34 4.69
CA ILE A 73 -8.74 1.42 5.44
C ILE A 73 -8.49 2.02 6.83
N ASP A 74 -8.72 1.23 7.87
CA ASP A 74 -8.33 1.60 9.23
C ASP A 74 -6.78 1.67 9.32
N PRO A 75 -6.19 2.77 9.82
CA PRO A 75 -4.74 2.89 10.01
C PRO A 75 -4.11 1.74 10.82
N GLU A 76 -4.88 1.05 11.66
CA GLU A 76 -4.40 -0.10 12.45
C GLU A 76 -4.39 -1.42 11.66
N ASN A 77 -5.07 -1.50 10.50
CA ASN A 77 -5.20 -2.71 9.70
C ASN A 77 -4.03 -2.96 8.74
N TRP A 78 -3.02 -2.09 8.72
CA TRP A 78 -1.83 -2.30 7.90
C TRP A 78 -0.93 -3.40 8.48
N SER A 79 -0.70 -4.43 7.67
CA SER A 79 0.29 -5.48 7.94
C SER A 79 1.59 -5.19 7.20
N VAL A 80 2.73 -5.34 7.88
CA VAL A 80 4.06 -5.31 7.25
C VAL A 80 4.39 -6.74 6.80
N ARG A 81 4.51 -6.97 5.48
CA ARG A 81 4.76 -8.32 4.92
C ARG A 81 6.23 -8.67 4.69
N GLY A 82 7.14 -7.75 5.00
CA GLY A 82 8.57 -8.04 5.10
C GLY A 82 9.45 -7.16 4.23
N ARG A 83 10.76 -7.30 4.49
CA ARG A 83 11.91 -6.81 3.73
C ARG A 83 12.25 -7.88 2.69
N VAL A 84 12.06 -7.61 1.40
CA VAL A 84 12.67 -8.44 0.33
C VAL A 84 14.10 -7.96 0.09
#